data_AF-A0A164UF27-F1
#
_entry.id   AF-A0A164UF27-F1
#
_cell.length_a   1.000
_cell.length_b   1.000
_cell.length_c   1.000
_cell.angle_alpha   90.00
_cell.angle_beta   90.00
_cell.angle_gamma   90.00
#
_symmetry.space_group_name_H-M   'P 1'
#
loop_
_entity.id
_entity.type
_entity.pdbx_description
1 polymer ?
#
loop_
_entity_poly.entity_id
_entity_poly.type
_entity_poly.pdbx_seq_one_letter_code
_entity_poly.pdbx_strand_id
1 'polypeptide(L)'
;MRTVDNETFLAELSALFKQNKGTVWLTHKRLTHDGADIAMTEGPTSTYDCLLRASNGDDVKFSTRIKPEELLKFHSIYGALLKSSMTSLRKRDKKREKQRAEQVVLRKQKLTQPIVLEGPKRGNGRRKRQRRLKAALKQAASLKKIGQ
;
A
#
# COMPACT_ATOMS: atom_id res chain seq x y z
N MET A 1 -30.41 2.19 -9.82
CA MET A 1 -29.21 2.96 -9.44
C MET A 1 -29.43 4.38 -9.92
N ARG A 2 -29.41 5.37 -9.02
CA ARG A 2 -29.77 6.76 -9.34
C ARG A 2 -28.55 7.53 -9.86
N THR A 3 -28.66 8.19 -11.00
CA THR A 3 -27.62 9.13 -11.48
C THR A 3 -27.84 10.49 -10.83
N VAL A 4 -26.77 11.08 -10.30
CA VAL A 4 -26.77 12.36 -9.59
C VAL A 4 -25.62 13.25 -10.07
N ASP A 5 -25.75 14.55 -9.86
CA ASP A 5 -24.70 15.52 -10.15
C ASP A 5 -23.50 15.39 -9.20
N ASN A 6 -22.36 15.95 -9.60
CA ASN A 6 -21.10 15.85 -8.86
C ASN A 6 -21.18 16.39 -7.43
N GLU A 7 -21.85 17.53 -7.21
CA GLU A 7 -21.98 18.13 -5.87
C GLU A 7 -22.92 17.33 -4.98
N THR A 8 -24.07 16.92 -5.52
CA THR A 8 -25.06 16.07 -4.84
C THR A 8 -24.45 14.72 -4.48
N PHE A 9 -23.62 14.15 -5.35
CA PHE A 9 -22.88 12.91 -5.07
C PHE A 9 -22.00 13.05 -3.82
N LEU A 10 -21.26 14.16 -3.70
CA LEU A 10 -20.37 14.39 -2.55
C LEU A 10 -21.16 14.63 -1.25
N ALA A 11 -22.29 15.32 -1.33
CA ALA A 11 -23.17 15.54 -0.19
C ALA A 11 -23.80 14.23 0.31
N GLU A 12 -24.38 13.43 -0.60
CA GLU A 12 -24.95 12.11 -0.29
C GLU A 12 -23.87 11.16 0.23
N LEU A 13 -22.66 11.18 -0.34
CA LEU A 13 -21.54 10.37 0.13
C LEU A 13 -21.07 10.78 1.54
N SER A 14 -21.04 12.08 1.85
CA SER A 14 -20.72 12.56 3.19
C SER A 14 -21.76 12.10 4.21
N ALA A 15 -23.05 12.18 3.87
CA ALA A 15 -24.13 11.67 4.70
C ALA A 15 -24.01 10.15 4.91
N LEU A 16 -23.67 9.41 3.84
CA LEU A 16 -23.48 7.96 3.88
C LEU A 16 -22.38 7.56 4.86
N PHE A 17 -21.23 8.24 4.84
CA PHE A 17 -20.14 7.96 5.77
C PHE A 17 -20.47 8.29 7.24
N LYS A 18 -21.37 9.25 7.49
CA LYS A 18 -21.81 9.60 8.85
C LYS A 18 -22.84 8.60 9.39
N GLN A 19 -23.73 8.13 8.52
CA GLN A 19 -24.84 7.26 8.92
C GLN A 19 -24.44 5.78 8.99
N ASN A 20 -23.54 5.33 8.13
CA ASN A 20 -23.25 3.90 8.04
C ASN A 20 -22.27 3.38 9.09
N LYS A 21 -22.72 2.30 9.75
CA LYS A 21 -21.88 1.41 10.56
C LYS A 21 -21.34 0.23 9.74
N GLY A 22 -21.68 0.16 8.46
CA GLY A 22 -21.32 -0.92 7.53
C GLY A 22 -20.23 -0.54 6.54
N THR A 23 -20.10 -1.36 5.50
CA THR A 23 -19.12 -1.18 4.43
C THR A 23 -19.71 -0.30 3.33
N VAL A 24 -18.99 0.74 2.94
CA VAL A 24 -19.31 1.54 1.75
C VAL A 24 -18.46 1.07 0.59
N TRP A 25 -19.11 0.64 -0.49
CA TRP A 25 -18.46 0.25 -1.74
C TRP A 25 -18.40 1.43 -2.69
N LEU A 26 -17.19 1.82 -3.05
CA LEU A 26 -16.91 2.82 -4.08
C LEU A 26 -16.26 2.13 -5.28
N THR A 27 -16.85 2.29 -6.47
CA THR A 27 -16.28 1.75 -7.70
C THR A 27 -16.04 2.86 -8.71
N HIS A 28 -14.81 2.93 -9.22
CA HIS A 28 -14.42 3.83 -10.29
C HIS A 28 -14.28 2.98 -11.56
N LYS A 29 -15.02 3.33 -12.61
CA LYS A 29 -14.93 2.67 -13.93
C LYS A 29 -14.83 3.72 -15.02
N ARG A 30 -14.08 3.41 -16.07
CA ARG A 30 -14.13 4.19 -17.31
C ARG A 30 -15.50 4.02 -17.95
N LEU A 31 -16.18 5.11 -18.26
CA LEU A 31 -17.42 5.08 -19.02
C LEU A 31 -17.06 4.97 -20.50
N THR A 32 -17.35 3.81 -21.09
CA THR A 32 -17.05 3.52 -22.50
C THR A 32 -18.29 3.55 -23.39
N HIS A 33 -19.49 3.49 -22.82
CA HIS A 33 -20.75 3.42 -23.56
C HIS A 33 -21.88 4.13 -22.82
N ASP A 34 -22.79 4.70 -23.61
CA ASP A 34 -24.06 5.28 -23.17
C ASP A 34 -25.23 4.36 -23.57
N GLY A 35 -25.14 3.08 -23.20
CA GLY A 35 -26.26 2.14 -23.32
C GLY A 35 -26.43 1.41 -24.66
N ALA A 36 -25.43 1.44 -25.56
CA ALA A 36 -25.39 0.61 -26.76
C ALA A 36 -24.38 -0.54 -26.63
N ASP A 37 -24.66 -1.68 -27.27
CA ASP A 37 -23.74 -2.82 -27.39
C ASP A 37 -22.48 -2.42 -28.17
N ILE A 38 -21.30 -2.75 -27.64
CA ILE A 38 -20.01 -2.28 -28.17
C ILE A 38 -19.42 -3.32 -29.14
N ALA A 39 -19.20 -2.92 -30.40
CA ALA A 39 -18.20 -3.54 -31.26
C ALA A 39 -16.79 -3.15 -30.75
N MET A 40 -16.00 -4.13 -30.31
CA MET A 40 -14.62 -3.94 -29.86
C MET A 40 -13.74 -3.44 -31.01
N THR A 41 -13.74 -2.13 -31.23
CA THR A 41 -12.85 -1.46 -32.18
C THR A 41 -11.75 -0.76 -31.38
N GLU A 42 -10.50 -1.10 -31.69
CA GLU A 42 -9.33 -0.57 -31.00
C GLU A 42 -9.10 0.91 -31.35
N GLY A 43 -9.16 1.77 -30.32
CA GLY A 43 -8.55 3.12 -30.28
C GLY A 43 -9.31 4.25 -30.99
N PRO A 44 -9.44 5.42 -30.35
CA PRO A 44 -8.25 6.26 -30.23
C PRO A 44 -7.98 6.73 -28.79
N THR A 45 -6.92 7.50 -28.65
CA THR A 45 -6.41 8.31 -27.52
C THR A 45 -7.44 9.32 -26.98
N SER A 46 -8.72 8.96 -26.86
CA SER A 46 -9.76 9.89 -26.43
C SER A 46 -9.80 10.05 -24.92
N THR A 47 -10.18 11.24 -24.47
CA THR A 47 -10.49 11.50 -23.07
C THR A 47 -11.82 10.83 -22.73
N TYR A 48 -11.86 10.05 -21.66
CA TYR A 48 -13.07 9.33 -21.23
C TYR A 48 -13.61 9.89 -19.93
N ASP A 49 -14.93 9.85 -19.82
CA ASP A 49 -15.61 10.15 -18.57
C ASP A 49 -15.37 9.01 -17.56
N CYS A 50 -15.25 9.38 -16.29
CA CYS A 50 -15.12 8.45 -15.18
C CYS A 50 -16.49 8.25 -14.52
N LEU A 51 -16.98 7.02 -14.50
CA LEU A 51 -18.18 6.63 -13.76
C LEU A 51 -17.79 6.26 -12.33
N LEU A 52 -18.30 7.02 -11.37
CA LEU A 52 -18.16 6.73 -9.95
C LEU A 52 -19.50 6.24 -9.40
N ARG A 53 -19.45 5.14 -8.65
CA ARG A 53 -20.62 4.50 -8.03
C ARG A 53 -20.38 4.30 -6.55
N ALA A 54 -21.36 4.65 -5.74
CA ALA A 54 -21.38 4.38 -4.30
C ALA A 54 -22.55 3.45 -3.95
N SER A 55 -22.29 2.51 -3.06
CA SER A 55 -23.30 1.57 -2.55
C SER A 55 -23.00 1.20 -1.09
N ASN A 56 -24.04 0.98 -0.29
CA ASN A 56 -23.94 0.37 1.04
C ASN A 56 -24.39 -1.10 1.04
N GLY A 57 -24.44 -1.76 -0.13
CA GLY A 57 -24.91 -3.14 -0.27
C GLY A 57 -26.44 -3.23 -0.38
N ASP A 58 -27.15 -2.39 0.37
CA ASP A 58 -28.61 -2.34 0.45
C ASP A 58 -29.22 -1.39 -0.60
N ASP A 59 -30.05 -0.44 -0.15
CA ASP A 59 -30.92 0.40 -0.99
C ASP A 59 -30.24 1.65 -1.55
N VAL A 60 -29.23 2.17 -0.83
CA VAL A 60 -28.56 3.41 -1.23
C VAL A 60 -27.52 3.10 -2.30
N LYS A 61 -27.91 3.33 -3.56
CA LYS A 61 -27.09 3.11 -4.76
C LYS A 61 -27.19 4.31 -5.71
N PHE A 62 -26.15 5.13 -5.72
CA PHE A 62 -26.07 6.32 -6.57
C PHE A 62 -24.76 6.36 -7.37
N SER A 63 -24.79 7.07 -8.48
CA SER A 63 -23.66 7.19 -9.41
C SER A 63 -23.54 8.59 -9.99
N THR A 64 -22.31 9.02 -10.25
CA THR A 64 -22.02 10.26 -10.98
C THR A 64 -21.10 10.01 -12.18
N ARG A 65 -21.23 10.85 -13.21
CA ARG A 65 -20.37 10.88 -14.39
C ARG A 65 -19.44 12.08 -14.27
N ILE A 66 -18.14 11.82 -14.23
CA ILE A 66 -17.12 12.85 -14.06
C ILE A 66 -16.43 13.06 -15.40
N LYS A 67 -16.59 14.26 -15.94
CA LYS A 67 -15.88 14.69 -17.15
C LYS A 67 -14.39 14.90 -16.87
N PRO A 68 -13.51 14.72 -17.86
CA PRO A 68 -12.06 14.93 -17.70
C PRO A 68 -11.72 16.36 -17.27
N GLU A 69 -12.48 17.36 -17.71
CA GLU A 69 -12.25 18.79 -17.40
C GLU A 69 -12.46 19.12 -15.91
N GLU A 70 -13.41 18.47 -15.27
CA GLU A 70 -13.77 18.70 -13.86
C GLU A 70 -13.05 17.75 -12.90
N LEU A 71 -12.31 16.77 -13.44
CA LEU A 71 -11.70 15.68 -12.67
C LEU A 71 -10.79 16.21 -11.56
N LEU A 72 -9.94 17.19 -11.85
CA LEU A 72 -8.98 17.74 -10.88
C LEU A 72 -9.69 18.42 -9.69
N LYS A 73 -10.75 19.19 -9.98
CA LYS A 73 -11.57 19.86 -8.97
C LYS A 73 -12.30 18.82 -8.12
N PHE A 74 -12.94 17.86 -8.77
CA PHE A 74 -13.65 16.77 -8.10
C PHE A 74 -12.72 15.96 -7.20
N HIS A 75 -11.54 15.55 -7.69
CA HIS A 75 -10.55 14.77 -6.93
C HIS A 75 -10.06 15.51 -5.68
N SER A 76 -9.91 16.83 -5.76
CA SER A 76 -9.45 17.63 -4.63
C SER A 76 -10.47 17.61 -3.48
N ILE A 77 -11.75 17.84 -3.80
CA ILE A 77 -12.85 17.83 -2.82
C ILE A 77 -13.13 16.41 -2.33
N TYR A 78 -13.25 15.46 -3.25
CA TYR A 78 -13.46 14.05 -2.94
C TYR A 78 -12.35 13.46 -2.09
N GLY A 79 -11.08 13.75 -2.42
CA GLY A 79 -9.93 13.30 -1.65
C GLY A 79 -9.88 13.89 -0.24
N ALA A 80 -10.27 15.15 -0.06
CA ALA A 80 -10.43 15.76 1.26
C ALA A 80 -11.55 15.08 2.06
N LEU A 81 -12.69 14.80 1.42
CA LEU A 81 -13.82 14.08 2.01
C LEU A 81 -13.40 12.69 2.50
N LEU A 82 -12.77 11.87 1.64
CA LEU A 82 -12.33 10.53 2.02
C LEU A 82 -11.34 10.54 3.19
N LYS A 83 -10.37 11.46 3.18
CA LYS A 83 -9.41 11.61 4.29
C LYS A 83 -10.10 11.99 5.59
N SER A 84 -11.12 12.84 5.53
CA SER A 84 -11.89 13.26 6.70
C SER A 84 -12.80 12.15 7.24
N SER A 85 -13.35 11.30 6.37
CA SER A 85 -14.27 10.23 6.76
C SER A 85 -13.56 8.95 7.22
N MET A 86 -12.41 8.60 6.64
CA MET A 86 -11.70 7.34 6.92
C MET A 86 -10.64 7.46 8.03
N THR A 87 -11.01 8.01 9.19
CA THR A 87 -10.08 8.28 10.30
C THR A 87 -9.94 7.12 11.31
N SER A 88 -10.83 6.13 11.26
CA SER A 88 -10.93 5.03 12.24
C SER A 88 -9.91 3.90 12.06
N LEU A 89 -9.03 4.00 11.05
CA LEU A 89 -7.99 3.00 10.80
C LEU A 89 -6.89 3.03 11.86
N ARG A 90 -6.39 1.85 12.23
CA ARG A 90 -5.25 1.74 13.15
C ARG A 90 -4.05 2.48 12.56
N LYS A 91 -3.47 3.39 13.37
CA LYS A 91 -2.27 4.13 12.98
C LYS A 91 -1.13 3.16 12.68
N ARG A 92 -0.37 3.46 11.63
CA ARG A 92 0.82 2.69 11.25
C ARG A 92 1.88 2.78 12.35
N ASP A 93 2.34 1.63 12.84
CA ASP A 93 3.39 1.53 13.86
C ASP A 93 4.77 1.84 13.26
N LYS A 94 5.03 3.12 12.93
CA LYS A 94 6.30 3.58 12.32
C LYS A 94 7.53 3.14 13.10
N LYS A 95 7.43 3.07 14.43
CA LYS A 95 8.51 2.59 15.32
C LYS A 95 8.85 1.13 15.08
N ARG A 96 7.84 0.26 14.95
CA ARG A 96 8.04 -1.19 14.74
C ARG A 96 8.65 -1.47 13.37
N GLU A 97 8.20 -0.76 12.34
CA GLU A 97 8.77 -0.88 11.00
C GLU A 97 10.20 -0.37 10.92
N LYS A 98 10.49 0.78 11.55
CA LYS A 98 11.86 1.31 11.63
C LYS A 98 12.78 0.33 12.36
N GLN A 99 12.35 -0.24 13.49
CA GLN A 99 13.11 -1.26 14.20
C GLN A 99 13.36 -2.51 13.36
N ARG A 100 12.36 -2.98 12.59
CA ARG A 100 12.56 -4.11 11.66
C ARG A 100 13.58 -3.76 10.57
N ALA A 101 13.52 -2.57 9.99
CA ALA A 101 14.47 -2.12 8.99
C ALA A 101 15.90 -2.02 9.57
N GLU A 102 16.06 -1.41 10.74
CA GLU A 102 17.33 -1.31 11.46
C GLU A 102 17.90 -2.70 11.82
N GLN A 103 17.05 -3.63 12.28
CA GLN A 103 17.47 -5.01 12.57
C GLN A 103 17.96 -5.74 11.32
N VAL A 104 17.29 -5.56 10.18
CA VAL A 104 17.73 -6.13 8.90
C VAL A 104 19.08 -5.53 8.48
N VAL A 105 19.26 -4.23 8.61
CA VAL A 105 20.54 -3.56 8.31
C VAL A 105 21.65 -4.05 9.24
N LEU A 106 21.42 -4.09 10.56
CA LEU A 106 22.37 -4.61 11.54
C LEU A 106 22.73 -6.08 11.27
N ARG A 107 21.76 -6.91 10.86
CA ARG A 107 22.01 -8.32 10.51
C ARG A 107 22.87 -8.42 9.27
N LYS A 108 22.64 -7.59 8.25
CA LYS A 108 23.48 -7.52 7.04
C LYS A 108 24.89 -7.05 7.39
N GLN A 109 25.04 -6.00 8.20
CA GLN A 109 26.34 -5.50 8.66
C GLN A 109 27.11 -6.56 9.46
N LYS A 110 26.44 -7.30 10.35
CA LYS A 110 27.06 -8.41 11.09
C LYS A 110 27.47 -9.60 10.20
N LEU A 111 26.84 -9.76 9.05
CA LEU A 111 27.22 -10.79 8.07
C LEU A 111 28.42 -10.34 7.22
N THR A 112 28.55 -9.05 6.94
CA THR A 112 29.62 -8.49 6.11
C THR A 112 30.89 -8.16 6.91
N GLN A 113 30.78 -7.84 8.20
CA GLN A 113 31.95 -7.52 9.03
C GLN A 113 32.81 -8.77 9.30
N PRO A 114 34.12 -8.73 9.01
CA PRO A 114 35.02 -9.85 9.25
C PRO A 114 35.28 -10.03 10.75
N ILE A 115 35.16 -11.28 11.24
CA ILE A 115 35.51 -11.62 12.61
C ILE A 115 37.04 -11.68 12.76
N VAL A 116 37.62 -10.74 13.51
CA VAL A 116 39.05 -10.69 13.80
C VAL A 116 39.47 -11.86 14.71
N LEU A 117 40.43 -12.67 14.26
CA LEU A 117 40.92 -13.87 14.94
C LEU A 117 42.15 -13.58 15.83
N GLU A 118 42.02 -12.69 16.82
CA GLU A 118 43.10 -12.40 17.75
C GLU A 118 43.14 -13.37 18.94
N GLY A 119 44.36 -13.78 19.34
CA GLY A 119 44.65 -14.51 20.58
C GLY A 119 45.59 -15.72 20.45
N PRO A 120 46.16 -16.18 21.58
CA PRO A 120 47.12 -17.29 21.60
C PRO A 120 46.49 -18.63 21.17
N LYS A 121 47.27 -19.45 20.46
CA LYS A 121 46.85 -20.78 19.94
C LYS A 121 46.74 -21.83 21.06
N ARG A 122 47.52 -21.68 22.13
CA ARG A 122 47.67 -22.60 23.26
C ARG A 122 47.52 -21.83 24.58
N GLY A 123 47.25 -22.54 25.68
CA GLY A 123 47.11 -21.94 27.01
C GLY A 123 45.82 -21.13 27.21
N ASN A 124 45.87 -20.18 28.15
CA ASN A 124 44.72 -19.34 28.49
C ASN A 124 44.30 -18.50 27.26
N GLY A 125 43.01 -18.47 26.93
CA GLY A 125 42.49 -17.83 25.71
C GLY A 125 42.29 -18.73 24.48
N ARG A 126 42.80 -19.98 24.47
CA ARG A 126 42.59 -20.95 23.37
C ARG A 126 41.11 -21.19 23.07
N ARG A 127 40.27 -21.37 24.10
CA ARG A 127 38.82 -21.57 23.95
C ARG A 127 38.13 -20.38 23.27
N LYS A 128 38.56 -19.15 23.58
CA LYS A 128 38.03 -17.91 22.97
C LYS A 128 38.37 -17.86 21.47
N ARG A 129 39.62 -18.19 21.11
CA ARG A 129 40.06 -18.31 19.71
C ARG A 129 39.30 -19.39 18.93
N GLN A 130 39.10 -20.57 19.51
CA GLN A 130 38.33 -21.65 18.87
C GLN A 130 36.88 -21.26 18.60
N ARG A 131 36.23 -20.52 19.51
CA ARG A 131 34.87 -20.00 19.30
C ARG A 131 34.82 -19.00 18.14
N ARG A 132 35.81 -18.10 18.04
CA ARG A 132 35.92 -17.14 16.92
C ARG A 132 36.15 -17.84 15.57
N LEU A 133 36.99 -18.88 15.53
CA LEU A 133 37.21 -19.70 14.32
C LEU A 133 35.92 -20.39 13.85
N LYS A 134 35.18 -21.02 14.76
CA LYS A 134 33.88 -21.63 14.44
C LYS A 134 32.86 -20.60 13.94
N ALA A 135 32.86 -19.39 14.52
CA ALA A 135 31.98 -18.32 14.10
C ALA A 135 32.33 -17.79 12.69
N ALA A 136 33.61 -17.64 12.37
CA ALA A 136 34.07 -17.22 11.04
C ALA A 136 33.73 -18.25 9.95
N LEU A 137 33.93 -19.54 10.24
CA LEU A 137 33.52 -20.64 9.35
C LEU A 137 31.99 -20.63 9.11
N LYS A 138 31.20 -20.38 10.15
CA LYS A 138 29.73 -20.29 10.04
C LYS A 138 29.28 -19.06 9.23
N GLN A 139 29.92 -17.90 9.39
CA GLN A 139 29.68 -16.72 8.57
C GLN A 139 29.98 -16.99 7.08
N ALA A 140 31.15 -17.58 6.78
CA ALA A 140 31.53 -17.91 5.41
C ALA A 140 30.56 -18.91 4.75
N ALA A 141 30.11 -19.93 5.49
CA ALA A 141 29.09 -20.87 5.00
C ALA A 141 27.72 -20.18 4.77
N SER A 142 27.37 -19.19 5.60
CA SER A 142 26.13 -18.43 5.45
C SER A 142 26.17 -17.51 4.22
N LEU A 143 27.32 -16.88 3.95
CA LEU A 143 27.55 -16.08 2.75
C LEU A 143 27.50 -16.92 1.47
N LYS A 144 28.10 -18.12 1.47
CA LYS A 144 28.01 -19.05 0.33
C LYS A 144 26.59 -19.49 0.00
N LYS A 145 25.73 -19.69 1.01
CA LYS A 145 24.31 -20.04 0.83
C LYS A 145 23.43 -18.90 0.30
N ILE A 146 23.89 -17.65 0.40
CA ILE A 146 23.15 -16.47 -0.09
C ILE A 146 23.50 -16.16 -1.55
N GLY A 147 24.69 -16.59 -2.02
CA GLY A 147 25.17 -16.36 -3.38
C GLY A 147 24.94 -17.53 -4.37
N GLN A 148 24.31 -18.62 -3.93
CA GLN A 148 23.75 -19.68 -4.77
C GLN A 148 22.24 -19.49 -4.83
#